data_AF-A0A822FST8-F1
#
_entry.id   AF-A0A822FST8-F1
#
_cell.length_a   1.000
_cell.length_b   1.000
_cell.length_c   1.000
_cell.angle_alpha   90.00
_cell.angle_beta   90.00
_cell.angle_gamma   90.00
#
_symmetry.space_group_name_H-M   'P 1'
#
loop_
_entity.id
_entity.type
_entity.pdbx_description
1 polymer ?
#
loop_
_entity_poly.entity_id
_entity_poly.type
_entity_poly.pdbx_seq_one_letter_code
_entity_poly.pdbx_strand_id
1 'polypeptide(L)' 'MMLITGPNSHPNSITIGDFNGDSFVDIATVNYGTKQVGMIL' A
#
# COMPACT_ATOMS: atom_id res chain seq x y z
N MET A 1 -3.33 9.05 7.54
CA MET A 1 -3.33 7.95 8.54
C MET A 1 -4.42 6.95 8.18
N MET A 2 -4.11 5.82 7.54
CA MET A 2 -5.04 4.68 7.53
C MET A 2 -4.35 3.34 7.22
N LEU A 3 -4.78 2.33 7.97
CA LEU A 3 -4.19 1.02 8.20
C LEU A 3 -4.03 0.16 6.92
N ILE A 4 -2.83 -0.37 6.68
CA ILE A 4 -2.56 -1.26 5.54
C ILE A 4 -3.14 -2.67 5.70
N THR A 5 -3.61 -3.06 6.89
CA THR A 5 -4.18 -4.39 7.13
C THR A 5 -5.29 -4.37 8.20
N GLY A 6 -6.55 -4.37 7.76
CA GLY A 6 -7.71 -4.64 8.62
C GLY A 6 -8.11 -6.12 8.63
N PRO A 7 -9.19 -6.50 9.34
CA PRO A 7 -9.79 -7.82 9.24
C PRO A 7 -10.12 -8.19 7.78
N ASN A 8 -9.97 -9.47 7.42
CA ASN A 8 -10.12 -9.96 6.04
C ASN A 8 -9.12 -9.37 5.02
N SER A 9 -7.99 -8.84 5.50
CA SER A 9 -6.87 -8.47 4.62
C SER A 9 -6.12 -9.71 4.13
N HIS A 10 -5.89 -9.74 2.82
CA HIS A 10 -4.98 -10.68 2.15
C HIS A 10 -4.04 -9.86 1.26
N PRO A 11 -3.05 -9.15 1.83
CA PRO A 11 -2.04 -8.46 1.04
C PRO A 11 -1.34 -9.48 0.13
N ASN A 12 -1.33 -9.20 -1.17
CA ASN A 12 -0.82 -10.13 -2.19
C ASN A 12 0.45 -9.64 -2.86
N SER A 13 0.66 -8.32 -2.93
CA SER A 13 1.85 -7.74 -3.55
C SER A 13 2.20 -6.40 -2.90
N ILE A 14 3.49 -6.07 -3.00
CA ILE A 14 4.12 -4.84 -2.53
C ILE A 14 5.04 -4.30 -3.62
N THR A 15 5.06 -2.98 -3.80
CA THR A 15 6.02 -2.28 -4.66
C THR A 15 6.55 -1.05 -3.95
N ILE A 16 7.76 -0.63 -4.33
CA ILE A 16 8.53 0.45 -3.71
C ILE A 16 9.01 1.38 -4.83
N GLY A 17 8.93 2.69 -4.61
CA GLY A 17 9.39 3.71 -5.57
C GLY A 17 9.03 5.11 -5.10
N ASP A 18 9.47 6.14 -5.81
CA ASP A 18 8.96 7.50 -5.61
C ASP A 18 7.75 7.68 -6.55
N PHE A 19 6.54 7.51 -6.01
CA PHE A 19 5.29 7.56 -6.76
C PHE A 19 4.65 8.96 -6.75
N ASN A 20 5.00 9.83 -5.79
CA ASN A 20 4.44 11.18 -5.67
C ASN A 20 5.39 12.31 -6.13
N GLY A 21 6.67 12.01 -6.38
CA GLY A 21 7.69 12.93 -6.89
C GLY A 21 8.39 13.78 -5.84
N ASP A 22 8.34 13.43 -4.55
CA ASP A 22 8.94 14.21 -3.46
C ASP A 22 10.37 13.77 -3.10
N SER A 23 10.94 12.82 -3.83
CA SER A 23 12.25 12.22 -3.60
C SER A 23 12.35 11.36 -2.34
N PHE A 24 11.24 11.07 -1.66
CA PHE A 24 11.16 10.05 -0.63
C PHE A 24 10.70 8.71 -1.23
N VAL A 25 10.93 7.65 -0.46
CA VAL A 25 10.57 6.28 -0.88
C VAL A 25 9.14 5.99 -0.44
N ASP A 26 8.28 5.78 -1.41
CA ASP A 26 6.90 5.37 -1.21
C ASP A 26 6.78 3.84 -1.22
N ILE A 27 5.74 3.36 -0.53
CA ILE A 27 5.38 1.95 -0.50
C ILE A 27 3.92 1.82 -0.89
N ALA A 28 3.64 1.00 -1.90
CA ALA A 28 2.28 0.63 -2.28
C ALA A 28 2.03 -0.86 -2.05
N THR A 29 0.87 -1.18 -1.48
CA THR A 29 0.41 -2.56 -1.26
C THR A 29 -0.98 -2.77 -1.84
N VAL A 30 -1.20 -3.96 -2.40
CA VAL A 30 -2.52 -4.42 -2.86
C VAL A 30 -3.03 -5.51 -1.94
N ASN A 31 -4.25 -5.32 -1.44
CA ASN A 31 -4.94 -6.26 -0.57
C ASN A 31 -6.08 -6.92 -1.34
N TYR A 32 -5.90 -8.19 -1.70
CA TYR A 32 -6.88 -8.97 -2.46
C TYR A 32 -8.15 -9.22 -1.64
N GLY A 33 -8.00 -9.45 -0.33
CA GLY A 33 -9.11 -9.77 0.57
C GLY A 33 -10.14 -8.65 0.69
N THR A 34 -9.67 -7.41 0.76
CA THR A 34 -10.54 -6.23 0.84
C THR A 34 -10.68 -5.48 -0.49
N LYS A 35 -9.94 -5.87 -1.53
CA LYS A 35 -9.84 -5.19 -2.84
C LYS A 35 -9.40 -3.72 -2.72
N GLN A 36 -8.50 -3.44 -1.78
CA GLN A 36 -8.01 -2.10 -1.50
C GLN A 36 -6.54 -1.95 -1.87
N VAL A 37 -6.16 -0.73 -2.24
CA VAL A 37 -4.77 -0.29 -2.37
C VAL A 37 -4.44 0.61 -1.19
N GLY A 38 -3.32 0.34 -0.52
CA GLY A 38 -2.76 1.20 0.51
C GLY A 38 -1.44 1.80 0.00
N MET A 39 -1.21 3.08 0.27
CA MET A 39 0.06 3.74 -0.04
C MET A 39 0.59 4.51 1.16
N ILE A 40 1.90 4.42 1.35
CA ILE A 40 2.69 5.28 2.22
C ILE A 40 3.49 6.16 1.28
N LEU A 41 3.34 7.47 1.48
CA LEU A 41 4.07 8.54 0.83
C LEU A 41 4.94 9.22 1.89
#